data_AF-A0A8S2FFX8-F1
#
_entry.id   AF-A0A8S2FFX8-F1
#
_cell.length_a   1.000
_cell.length_b   1.000
_cell.length_c   1.000
_cell.angle_alpha   90.00
_cell.angle_beta   90.00
_cell.angle_gamma   90.00
#
_symmetry.space_group_name_H-M   'P 1'
#
loop_
_entity.id
_entity.type
_entity.pdbx_description
1 polymer ?
#
loop_
_entity_poly.entity_id
_entity_poly.type
_entity_poly.pdbx_seq_one_letter_code
_entity_poly.pdbx_strand_id
1 'polypeptide(L)'
;LFSFVLLVDYFPLNVYGGKRNGYFQLYIPATEVVVHICMLSLIMEEIREFYYHYKEQKENNGSRILKKYFFEETWNLLDFFAILFYIIGVITRCFVTERAFTVSKICMCIDLPLWYIRMLHVFAAFERLGPKLLMIFHTVRYPNSNIKFITMTILFYSISSYAMITTEQQVIWLDNNNGSPNYSLLKDGSGLWDWSLLRNVIDWGMWKIFGQVNFFDYQLANSATLNSKV
;
A
#
# COMPACT_ATOMS: atom_id res chain seq x y z
N LEU A 1 -3.04 -17.42 11.01
CA LEU A 1 -2.60 -16.99 12.36
C LEU A 1 -2.09 -15.54 12.33
N PHE A 2 -1.14 -15.20 11.44
CA PHE A 2 -0.64 -13.83 11.29
C PHE A 2 -1.73 -12.77 11.07
N SER A 3 -2.64 -12.99 10.11
CA SER A 3 -3.79 -12.08 9.88
C SER A 3 -4.77 -12.00 11.05
N PHE A 4 -4.92 -13.07 11.85
CA PHE A 4 -5.80 -13.08 13.01
C PHE A 4 -5.25 -12.17 14.12
N VAL A 5 -3.94 -12.29 14.40
CA VAL A 5 -3.27 -11.43 15.38
C VAL A 5 -3.39 -9.96 15.01
N LEU A 6 -3.17 -9.61 13.74
CA LEU A 6 -3.28 -8.21 13.28
C LEU A 6 -4.69 -7.61 13.39
N LEU A 7 -5.73 -8.43 13.21
CA LEU A 7 -7.12 -7.97 13.23
C LEU A 7 -7.72 -7.93 14.64
N VAL A 8 -7.39 -8.91 15.50
CA VAL A 8 -8.12 -9.12 16.77
C VAL A 8 -7.24 -8.85 18.00
N ASP A 9 -5.98 -9.28 17.98
CA ASP A 9 -5.14 -9.37 19.20
C ASP A 9 -4.01 -8.33 19.27
N TYR A 10 -3.82 -7.49 18.25
CA TYR A 10 -2.73 -6.50 18.21
C TYR A 10 -3.08 -5.25 19.02
N PHE A 11 -2.65 -5.20 20.29
CA PHE A 11 -2.94 -4.12 21.24
C PHE A 11 -1.68 -3.35 21.70
N PRO A 12 -1.81 -2.05 22.06
CA PRO A 12 -0.68 -1.25 22.54
C PRO A 12 -0.19 -1.71 23.92
N LEU A 13 1.14 -1.73 24.12
CA LEU A 13 1.79 -2.12 25.39
C LEU A 13 1.28 -1.34 26.61
N ASN A 14 0.94 -0.07 26.41
CA ASN A 14 0.58 0.86 27.48
C ASN A 14 -0.79 0.54 28.12
N VAL A 15 -1.64 -0.28 27.47
CA VAL A 15 -2.97 -0.63 27.98
C VAL A 15 -2.94 -1.83 28.94
N TYR A 16 -1.84 -2.58 28.99
CA TYR A 16 -1.70 -3.79 29.82
C TYR A 16 -1.39 -3.51 31.31
N GLY A 17 -1.54 -2.26 31.76
CA GLY A 17 -1.52 -1.88 33.19
C GLY A 17 -2.90 -1.72 33.83
N GLY A 18 -3.99 -1.76 33.04
CA GLY A 18 -5.36 -1.57 33.53
C GLY A 18 -6.16 -2.87 33.54
N LYS A 19 -6.71 -3.26 34.70
CA LYS A 19 -7.66 -4.38 34.83
C LYS A 19 -8.83 -4.19 33.87
N ARG A 20 -8.88 -4.95 32.78
CA ARG A 20 -10.13 -5.26 32.07
C ARG A 20 -10.57 -6.67 32.48
N ASN A 21 -11.78 -6.75 33.05
CA ASN A 21 -12.53 -7.99 33.30
C ASN A 21 -11.91 -9.05 34.23
N GLY A 22 -11.10 -8.68 35.22
CA GLY A 22 -10.79 -9.56 36.35
C GLY A 22 -9.86 -10.75 36.07
N TYR A 23 -9.36 -10.92 34.85
CA TYR A 23 -8.31 -11.89 34.52
C TYR A 23 -6.96 -11.17 34.39
N PHE A 24 -5.88 -11.80 34.88
CA PHE A 24 -4.51 -11.32 34.71
C PHE A 24 -4.15 -11.39 33.22
N GLN A 25 -4.25 -10.27 32.53
CA GLN A 25 -4.02 -10.20 31.10
C GLN A 25 -2.51 -10.17 30.84
N LEU A 26 -1.98 -11.27 30.29
CA LEU A 26 -0.58 -11.39 29.90
C LEU A 26 -0.19 -10.18 29.01
N TYR A 27 0.97 -9.57 29.27
CA TYR A 27 1.47 -8.38 28.57
C TYR A 27 1.50 -8.52 27.04
N ILE A 28 1.53 -9.77 26.55
CA ILE A 28 1.52 -10.15 25.13
C ILE A 28 0.62 -11.40 24.99
N PRO A 29 -0.40 -11.41 24.11
CA PRO A 29 -1.24 -12.58 23.89
C PRO A 29 -0.43 -13.75 23.30
N ALA A 30 -0.77 -14.98 23.70
CA ALA A 30 -0.06 -16.19 23.26
C ALA A 30 -0.05 -16.34 21.72
N THR A 31 -1.11 -15.87 21.06
CA THR A 31 -1.23 -15.85 19.60
C THR A 31 -0.17 -14.95 18.94
N GLU A 32 0.10 -13.76 19.51
CA GLU A 32 1.17 -12.85 19.05
C GLU A 32 2.56 -13.48 19.26
N VAL A 33 2.78 -14.14 20.40
CA VAL A 33 4.05 -14.86 20.65
C VAL A 33 4.28 -15.98 19.64
N VAL A 34 3.25 -16.78 19.35
CA VAL A 34 3.33 -17.86 18.35
C VAL A 34 3.66 -17.29 16.97
N VAL A 35 3.03 -16.18 16.56
CA VAL A 35 3.39 -15.47 15.32
C VAL A 35 4.87 -15.12 15.31
N HIS A 36 5.37 -14.49 16.36
CA HIS A 36 6.76 -14.04 16.38
C HIS A 36 7.73 -15.20 16.29
N ILE A 37 7.45 -16.33 16.96
CA ILE A 37 8.25 -17.56 16.85
C ILE A 37 8.22 -18.09 15.41
N CYS A 38 7.04 -18.16 14.77
CA CYS A 38 6.93 -18.61 13.39
C CYS A 38 7.71 -17.70 12.42
N MET A 39 7.61 -16.39 12.58
CA MET A 39 8.31 -15.43 11.72
C MET A 39 9.83 -15.50 11.93
N LEU A 40 10.29 -15.63 13.18
CA LEU A 40 11.70 -15.88 13.47
C LEU A 40 12.20 -17.17 12.82
N SER A 41 11.38 -18.24 12.81
CA SER A 41 11.76 -19.49 12.13
C SER A 41 11.89 -19.31 10.60
N LEU A 42 11.02 -18.51 9.98
CA LEU A 42 11.10 -18.21 8.54
C LEU A 42 12.32 -17.34 8.21
N ILE A 43 12.64 -16.35 9.06
CA ILE A 43 13.83 -15.51 8.90
C ILE A 43 15.10 -16.36 9.02
N MET A 44 15.14 -17.30 9.95
CA MET A 44 16.27 -18.21 10.09
C MET A 44 16.44 -19.12 8.86
N GLU A 45 15.33 -19.58 8.27
CA GLU A 45 15.36 -20.34 7.01
C GLU A 45 15.99 -19.53 5.88
N GLU A 46 15.57 -18.26 5.73
CA GLU A 46 16.11 -17.36 4.71
C GLU A 46 17.60 -17.04 4.92
N ILE A 47 18.01 -16.79 6.17
CA ILE A 47 19.42 -16.58 6.51
C ILE A 47 20.25 -17.84 6.18
N ARG A 48 19.70 -19.03 6.40
CA ARG A 48 20.35 -20.30 6.07
C ARG A 48 20.54 -20.46 4.57
N GLU A 49 19.49 -20.20 3.78
CA GLU A 49 19.54 -20.23 2.31
C GLU A 49 20.58 -19.23 1.79
N PHE A 50 20.56 -17.99 2.30
CA PHE A 50 21.55 -16.97 1.98
C PHE A 50 22.99 -17.40 2.30
N TYR A 51 23.22 -18.03 3.45
CA TYR A 51 24.55 -18.47 3.86
C TYR A 51 25.10 -19.58 2.94
N TYR A 52 24.28 -20.56 2.57
CA TYR A 52 24.70 -21.62 1.66
C TYR A 52 25.04 -21.08 0.27
N HIS A 53 24.19 -20.22 -0.29
CA HIS A 53 24.47 -19.57 -1.58
C HIS A 53 25.69 -18.65 -1.52
N TYR A 54 25.89 -17.93 -0.42
CA TYR A 54 27.08 -17.11 -0.21
C TYR A 54 28.36 -17.95 -0.20
N LYS A 55 28.34 -19.11 0.48
CA LYS A 55 29.48 -20.03 0.55
C LYS A 55 29.82 -20.63 -0.82
N GLU A 56 28.82 -21.11 -1.53
CA GLU A 56 28.97 -21.68 -2.88
C GLU A 56 29.55 -20.66 -3.88
N GLN A 57 29.07 -19.42 -3.85
CA GLN A 57 29.63 -18.37 -4.72
C GLN A 57 31.06 -17.98 -4.36
N LYS A 58 31.41 -17.97 -3.07
CA LYS A 58 32.77 -17.64 -2.61
C LYS A 58 33.81 -18.64 -3.12
N GLU A 59 33.43 -19.90 -3.27
CA GLU A 59 34.30 -20.98 -3.74
C GLU A 59 34.48 -20.97 -5.27
N ASN A 60 33.43 -20.60 -6.02
CA ASN A 60 33.45 -20.63 -7.47
C ASN A 60 34.00 -19.37 -8.16
N ASN A 61 33.92 -18.15 -7.59
CA ASN A 61 34.53 -16.94 -8.18
C ASN A 61 34.50 -15.71 -7.23
N GLY A 62 35.64 -15.04 -7.05
CA GLY A 62 35.84 -13.94 -6.10
C GLY A 62 34.92 -12.71 -6.31
N SER A 63 34.31 -12.26 -5.19
CA SER A 63 33.70 -10.97 -4.80
C SER A 63 32.84 -10.12 -5.79
N ARG A 64 32.98 -10.26 -7.10
CA ARG A 64 32.27 -9.46 -8.13
C ARG A 64 30.89 -10.00 -8.50
N ILE A 65 30.57 -11.26 -8.17
CA ILE A 65 29.31 -11.92 -8.57
C ILE A 65 28.23 -11.81 -7.48
N LEU A 66 28.61 -11.60 -6.21
CA LEU A 66 27.68 -11.45 -5.08
C LEU A 66 26.68 -10.29 -5.27
N LYS A 67 27.11 -9.19 -5.91
CA LYS A 67 26.21 -8.08 -6.26
C LYS A 67 25.24 -8.42 -7.39
N LYS A 68 25.59 -9.36 -8.28
CA LYS A 68 24.73 -9.71 -9.41
C LYS A 68 23.56 -10.56 -8.96
N TYR A 69 23.81 -11.58 -8.15
CA TYR A 69 22.75 -12.49 -7.67
C TYR A 69 21.75 -11.80 -6.71
N PHE A 70 22.24 -10.93 -5.82
CA PHE A 70 21.37 -10.23 -4.87
C PHE A 70 20.41 -9.22 -5.55
N PHE A 71 20.75 -8.74 -6.75
CA PHE A 71 19.95 -7.74 -7.48
C PHE A 71 19.31 -8.26 -8.77
N GLU A 72 19.76 -9.38 -9.36
CA GLU A 72 19.15 -9.99 -10.55
C GLU A 72 17.88 -10.80 -10.22
N GLU A 73 17.80 -11.41 -9.03
CA GLU A 73 16.61 -12.12 -8.60
C GLU A 73 15.66 -11.21 -7.81
N THR A 74 14.55 -10.85 -8.45
CA THR A 74 13.50 -10.01 -7.84
C THR A 74 12.87 -10.62 -6.58
N TRP A 75 13.01 -11.92 -6.39
CA TRP A 75 12.50 -12.66 -5.23
C TRP A 75 13.35 -12.40 -3.98
N ASN A 76 14.68 -12.44 -4.11
CA ASN A 76 15.60 -12.16 -2.99
C ASN A 76 15.45 -10.72 -2.49
N LEU A 77 15.13 -9.78 -3.37
CA LEU A 77 14.84 -8.39 -2.99
C LEU A 77 13.53 -8.29 -2.19
N LEU A 78 12.51 -9.05 -2.57
CA LEU A 78 11.23 -9.10 -1.85
C LEU A 78 11.43 -9.66 -0.44
N ASP A 79 12.22 -10.73 -0.30
CA ASP A 79 12.53 -11.35 0.98
C ASP A 79 13.34 -10.43 1.89
N PHE A 80 14.28 -9.66 1.33
CA PHE A 80 14.97 -8.59 2.05
C PHE A 80 13.99 -7.52 2.58
N PHE A 81 13.03 -7.10 1.77
CA PHE A 81 11.99 -6.15 2.22
C PHE A 81 11.10 -6.75 3.31
N ALA A 82 10.72 -8.03 3.22
CA ALA A 82 9.93 -8.70 4.25
C ALA A 82 10.67 -8.71 5.60
N ILE A 83 11.95 -9.10 5.60
CA ILE A 83 12.79 -9.07 6.82
C ILE A 83 12.92 -7.65 7.38
N LEU A 84 13.15 -6.66 6.50
CA LEU A 84 13.30 -5.26 6.89
C LEU A 84 12.03 -4.73 7.57
N PHE A 85 10.86 -4.91 6.95
CA PHE A 85 9.59 -4.44 7.50
C PHE A 85 9.23 -5.17 8.80
N TYR A 86 9.53 -6.47 8.90
CA TYR A 86 9.34 -7.22 10.13
C TYR A 86 10.21 -6.67 11.29
N ILE A 87 11.51 -6.45 11.05
CA ILE A 87 12.42 -5.91 12.08
C ILE A 87 11.97 -4.51 12.51
N ILE A 88 11.62 -3.62 11.55
CA ILE A 88 11.10 -2.28 11.87
C ILE A 88 9.82 -2.38 12.69
N GLY A 89 8.90 -3.27 12.32
CA GLY A 89 7.65 -3.50 13.05
C GLY A 89 7.88 -3.98 14.48
N VAL A 90 8.83 -4.91 14.70
CA VAL A 90 9.17 -5.41 16.04
C VAL A 90 9.90 -4.34 16.88
N ILE A 91 10.84 -3.59 16.29
CA ILE A 91 11.56 -2.50 16.98
C ILE A 91 10.58 -1.40 17.40
N THR A 92 9.70 -0.96 16.48
CA THR A 92 8.70 0.07 16.76
C THR A 92 7.66 -0.39 17.78
N ARG A 93 7.37 -1.70 17.84
CA ARG A 93 6.50 -2.32 18.87
C ARG A 93 7.08 -2.21 20.28
N CYS A 94 8.40 -2.27 20.46
CA CYS A 94 9.07 -2.03 21.74
C CYS A 94 8.94 -0.57 22.22
N PHE A 95 8.68 0.33 21.27
CA PHE A 95 8.14 1.68 21.40
C PHE A 95 6.87 1.79 22.27
N VAL A 96 6.92 2.19 23.55
CA VAL A 96 5.70 2.40 24.40
C VAL A 96 4.93 3.70 24.04
N THR A 97 5.19 4.30 22.88
CA THR A 97 4.52 5.54 22.42
C THR A 97 3.37 5.19 21.47
N GLU A 98 2.22 5.88 21.58
CA GLU A 98 1.07 5.63 20.68
C GLU A 98 1.41 5.77 19.19
N ARG A 99 2.24 6.76 18.83
CA ARG A 99 2.72 6.93 17.46
C ARG A 99 3.56 5.74 16.99
N ALA A 100 4.41 5.20 17.86
CA ALA A 100 5.25 4.04 17.54
C ALA A 100 4.39 2.77 17.33
N PHE A 101 3.32 2.62 18.11
CA PHE A 101 2.34 1.54 17.92
C PHE A 101 1.57 1.64 16.59
N THR A 102 1.16 2.86 16.19
CA THR A 102 0.53 3.05 14.89
C THR A 102 1.48 2.69 13.75
N VAL A 103 2.76 3.12 13.86
CA VAL A 103 3.80 2.77 12.88
C VAL A 103 4.04 1.25 12.86
N SER A 104 4.14 0.60 14.01
CA SER A 104 4.36 -0.85 14.08
C SER A 104 3.21 -1.63 13.43
N LYS A 105 1.96 -1.18 13.65
CA LYS A 105 0.77 -1.76 13.01
C LYS A 105 0.81 -1.60 11.49
N ILE A 106 1.18 -0.41 10.99
CA ILE A 106 1.30 -0.15 9.55
C ILE A 106 2.39 -1.02 8.93
N CYS A 107 3.56 -1.11 9.55
CA CYS A 107 4.66 -1.96 9.07
C CYS A 107 4.24 -3.43 9.00
N MET A 108 3.57 -3.96 10.03
CA MET A 108 3.09 -5.34 10.03
C MET A 108 1.98 -5.58 9.00
N CYS A 109 1.11 -4.59 8.74
CA CYS A 109 0.12 -4.67 7.68
C CYS A 109 0.75 -4.69 6.27
N ILE A 110 1.88 -4.01 6.08
CA ILE A 110 2.64 -4.04 4.81
C ILE A 110 3.42 -5.36 4.68
N ASP A 111 3.93 -5.90 5.79
CA ASP A 111 4.65 -7.17 5.82
C ASP A 111 3.75 -8.37 5.47
N LEU A 112 2.48 -8.33 5.87
CA LEU A 112 1.49 -9.40 5.59
C LEU A 112 1.38 -9.76 4.09
N PRO A 113 1.15 -8.81 3.16
CA PRO A 113 1.23 -9.07 1.72
C PRO A 113 2.56 -9.64 1.23
N LEU A 114 3.70 -9.22 1.79
CA LEU A 114 5.03 -9.70 1.36
C LEU A 114 5.16 -11.21 1.60
N TRP A 115 4.74 -11.68 2.78
CA TRP A 115 4.70 -13.10 3.10
C TRP A 115 3.70 -13.88 2.23
N TYR A 116 2.57 -13.28 1.84
CA TYR A 116 1.65 -13.91 0.89
C TYR A 116 2.25 -14.06 -0.51
N ILE A 117 3.03 -13.07 -0.99
CA ILE A 117 3.73 -13.18 -2.28
C ILE A 117 4.79 -14.30 -2.21
N ARG A 118 5.48 -14.49 -1.09
CA ARG A 118 6.39 -15.64 -0.90
C ARG A 118 5.65 -16.97 -0.94
N MET A 119 4.46 -17.06 -0.32
CA MET A 119 3.61 -18.25 -0.44
C MET A 119 3.20 -18.51 -1.90
N LEU A 120 3.02 -17.45 -2.69
CA LEU A 120 2.75 -17.56 -4.12
C LEU A 120 3.93 -18.16 -4.90
N HIS A 121 5.17 -17.86 -4.52
CA HIS A 121 6.35 -18.51 -5.11
C HIS A 121 6.32 -20.03 -4.91
N VAL A 122 5.98 -20.50 -3.71
CA VAL A 122 5.77 -21.93 -3.45
C VAL A 122 4.59 -22.47 -4.29
N PHE A 123 3.53 -21.68 -4.47
CA PHE A 123 2.41 -22.08 -5.32
C PHE A 123 2.79 -22.23 -6.81
N ALA A 124 3.83 -21.54 -7.27
CA ALA A 124 4.30 -21.67 -8.64
C ALA A 124 4.90 -23.05 -8.95
N ALA A 125 5.31 -23.81 -7.93
CA ALA A 125 5.82 -25.18 -8.07
C ALA A 125 4.72 -26.24 -8.29
N PHE A 126 3.43 -25.91 -8.08
CA PHE A 126 2.33 -26.86 -8.32
C PHE A 126 2.02 -27.01 -9.81
N GLU A 127 1.93 -28.25 -10.29
CA GLU A 127 1.75 -28.59 -11.73
C GLU A 127 0.56 -27.90 -12.40
N ARG A 128 -0.57 -27.71 -11.69
CA ARG A 128 -1.80 -27.14 -12.27
C ARG A 128 -1.89 -25.62 -12.18
N LEU A 129 -1.20 -25.02 -11.20
CA LEU A 129 -1.30 -23.59 -10.88
C LEU A 129 -0.06 -22.80 -11.34
N GLY A 130 1.10 -23.45 -11.37
CA GLY A 130 2.37 -22.88 -11.81
C GLY A 130 2.31 -22.22 -13.18
N PRO A 131 1.87 -22.93 -14.25
CA PRO A 131 1.80 -22.34 -15.59
C PRO A 131 0.86 -21.12 -15.66
N LYS A 132 -0.24 -21.13 -14.89
CA LYS A 132 -1.19 -20.00 -14.84
C LYS A 132 -0.59 -18.79 -14.12
N LEU A 133 0.05 -19.00 -12.97
CA LEU A 133 0.72 -17.94 -12.22
C LEU A 133 1.86 -17.33 -13.03
N LEU A 134 2.68 -18.16 -13.69
CA LEU A 134 3.78 -17.70 -14.53
C LEU A 134 3.29 -16.88 -15.74
N MET A 135 2.15 -17.26 -16.34
CA MET A 135 1.54 -16.50 -17.44
C MET A 135 1.10 -15.09 -17.01
N ILE A 136 0.53 -14.97 -15.80
CA ILE A 136 0.14 -13.67 -15.23
C ILE A 136 1.40 -12.83 -14.99
N PHE A 137 2.42 -13.38 -14.34
CA PHE A 137 3.67 -12.66 -14.10
C PHE A 137 4.36 -12.17 -15.38
N HIS A 138 4.36 -12.99 -16.43
CA HIS A 138 4.91 -12.60 -17.72
C HIS A 138 4.19 -11.39 -18.30
N THR A 139 2.85 -11.38 -18.23
CA THR A 139 2.01 -10.29 -18.75
C THR A 139 2.20 -8.99 -17.96
N VAL A 140 2.39 -9.08 -16.63
CA VAL A 140 2.66 -7.92 -15.77
C VAL A 140 4.07 -7.36 -16.00
N ARG A 141 5.07 -8.23 -16.23
CA ARG A 141 6.46 -7.81 -16.43
C ARG A 141 6.68 -7.14 -17.79
N TYR A 142 5.95 -7.55 -18.82
CA TYR A 142 6.04 -6.99 -20.17
C TYR A 142 4.70 -6.37 -20.59
N PRO A 143 4.36 -5.18 -20.05
CA PRO A 143 3.12 -4.52 -20.42
C PRO A 143 3.17 -4.16 -21.91
N ASN A 144 2.24 -4.74 -22.66
CA ASN A 144 2.03 -4.42 -24.07
C ASN A 144 1.74 -2.93 -24.24
N SER A 145 1.94 -2.41 -25.46
CA SER A 145 1.61 -1.03 -25.84
C SER A 145 0.20 -0.61 -25.42
N ASN A 146 -0.75 -1.55 -25.41
CA ASN A 146 -2.14 -1.33 -25.00
C ASN A 146 -2.29 -0.82 -23.56
N ILE A 147 -1.54 -1.37 -22.58
CA ILE A 147 -1.66 -0.92 -21.17
C ILE A 147 -1.12 0.51 -21.04
N LYS A 148 -0.02 0.83 -21.72
CA LYS A 148 0.56 2.19 -21.73
C LYS A 148 -0.42 3.20 -22.33
N PHE A 149 -1.07 2.83 -23.42
CA PHE A 149 -2.11 3.64 -24.05
C PHE A 149 -3.28 3.89 -23.08
N ILE A 150 -3.81 2.82 -22.46
CA ILE A 150 -4.87 2.93 -21.45
C ILE A 150 -4.47 3.89 -20.32
N THR A 151 -3.29 3.70 -19.71
CA THR A 151 -2.79 4.56 -18.63
C THR A 151 -2.69 6.02 -19.06
N MET A 152 -2.16 6.30 -20.25
CA MET A 152 -2.05 7.68 -20.74
C MET A 152 -3.42 8.32 -20.99
N THR A 153 -4.35 7.59 -21.61
CA THR A 153 -5.72 8.06 -21.85
C THR A 153 -6.45 8.37 -20.54
N ILE A 154 -6.26 7.53 -19.51
CA ILE A 154 -6.82 7.77 -18.17
C ILE A 154 -6.26 9.05 -17.58
N LEU A 155 -4.94 9.26 -17.62
CA LEU A 155 -4.33 10.48 -17.10
C LEU A 155 -4.86 11.74 -17.80
N PHE A 156 -5.02 11.71 -19.12
CA PHE A 156 -5.57 12.83 -19.87
C PHE A 156 -7.04 13.11 -19.50
N TYR A 157 -7.86 12.05 -19.42
CA TYR A 157 -9.25 12.17 -18.99
C TYR A 157 -9.38 12.67 -17.54
N SER A 158 -8.57 12.15 -16.62
CA SER A 158 -8.46 12.60 -15.23
C SER A 158 -8.22 14.10 -15.14
N ILE A 159 -7.18 14.59 -15.81
CA ILE A 159 -6.78 16.01 -15.74
C ILE A 159 -7.87 16.89 -16.35
N SER A 160 -8.36 16.54 -17.54
CA SER A 160 -9.37 17.34 -18.25
C SER A 160 -10.70 17.40 -17.49
N SER A 161 -11.18 16.25 -16.99
CA SER A 161 -12.45 16.20 -16.27
C SER A 161 -12.38 16.85 -14.89
N TYR A 162 -11.25 16.70 -14.18
CA TYR A 162 -11.04 17.40 -12.91
C TYR A 162 -10.99 18.91 -13.12
N ALA A 163 -10.25 19.39 -14.14
CA ALA A 163 -10.19 20.82 -14.47
C ALA A 163 -11.58 21.40 -14.80
N MET A 164 -12.38 20.70 -15.60
CA MET A 164 -13.72 21.15 -15.98
C MET A 164 -14.63 21.37 -14.75
N ILE A 165 -14.69 20.39 -13.84
CA ILE A 165 -15.53 20.46 -12.64
C ILE A 165 -15.08 21.61 -11.74
N THR A 166 -13.77 21.81 -11.62
CA THR A 166 -13.24 22.90 -10.81
C THR A 166 -13.56 24.28 -11.39
N THR A 167 -13.58 24.42 -12.71
CA THR A 167 -14.03 25.65 -13.37
C THR A 167 -15.53 25.90 -13.19
N GLU A 168 -16.37 24.87 -13.34
CA GLU A 168 -17.83 25.00 -13.13
C GLU A 168 -18.15 25.44 -11.69
N GLN A 169 -17.49 24.85 -10.70
CA GLN A 169 -17.64 25.24 -9.30
C GLN A 169 -17.23 26.70 -9.05
N GLN A 170 -16.15 27.16 -9.69
CA GLN A 170 -15.71 28.57 -9.60
C GLN A 170 -16.74 29.53 -10.20
N VAL A 171 -17.34 29.18 -11.35
CA VAL A 171 -18.36 30.00 -12.02
C VAL A 171 -19.64 30.08 -11.19
N ILE A 172 -20.15 28.93 -10.71
CA ILE A 172 -21.35 28.88 -9.85
C ILE A 172 -21.14 29.68 -8.56
N TRP A 173 -19.94 29.63 -7.99
CA TRP A 173 -19.61 30.35 -6.77
C TRP A 173 -19.56 31.87 -7.01
N LEU A 174 -18.98 32.33 -8.13
CA LEU A 174 -18.92 33.74 -8.51
C LEU A 174 -20.31 34.34 -8.72
N ASP A 175 -21.21 33.58 -9.33
CA ASP A 175 -22.61 33.96 -9.58
C ASP A 175 -23.39 34.15 -8.26
N ASN A 176 -23.19 33.26 -7.29
CA ASN A 176 -23.94 33.27 -6.02
C ASN A 176 -23.46 34.30 -4.99
N ASN A 177 -22.21 34.78 -5.05
CA ASN A 177 -21.58 35.54 -3.96
C ASN A 177 -21.11 36.95 -4.32
N ASN A 178 -21.70 37.60 -5.33
CA ASN A 178 -21.39 38.99 -5.71
C ASN A 178 -19.88 39.30 -5.73
N GLY A 179 -19.07 38.35 -6.21
CA GLY A 179 -17.64 38.56 -6.52
C GLY A 179 -16.60 38.48 -5.39
N SER A 180 -16.88 37.95 -4.18
CA SER A 180 -15.84 37.83 -3.12
C SER A 180 -15.33 36.39 -2.85
N PRO A 181 -14.27 35.91 -3.55
CA PRO A 181 -13.90 34.48 -3.64
C PRO A 181 -13.57 33.83 -2.31
N ASN A 182 -14.44 32.94 -1.82
CA ASN A 182 -14.12 31.92 -0.82
C ASN A 182 -13.61 30.66 -1.53
N TYR A 183 -12.32 30.64 -1.81
CA TYR A 183 -11.60 29.64 -2.59
C TYR A 183 -11.30 28.31 -1.85
N SER A 184 -12.03 28.01 -0.76
CA SER A 184 -11.69 26.94 0.19
C SER A 184 -11.78 25.50 -0.34
N LEU A 185 -12.36 25.28 -1.53
CA LEU A 185 -12.41 23.95 -2.17
C LEU A 185 -11.25 23.67 -3.14
N LEU A 186 -10.52 24.69 -3.60
CA LEU A 186 -9.54 24.54 -4.68
C LEU A 186 -8.21 25.25 -4.46
N LYS A 187 -8.12 26.08 -3.43
CA LYS A 187 -6.90 26.79 -3.10
C LYS A 187 -6.77 26.74 -1.60
N ASP A 188 -6.02 25.77 -1.08
CA ASP A 188 -5.28 26.12 0.12
C ASP A 188 -4.45 27.36 -0.27
N GLY A 189 -4.63 28.49 0.40
CA GLY A 189 -4.38 29.85 -0.11
C GLY A 189 -2.93 30.20 -0.48
N SER A 190 -2.06 29.22 -0.67
CA SER A 190 -0.61 29.35 -0.79
C SER A 190 -0.09 29.39 -2.23
N GLY A 191 -0.89 29.07 -3.25
CA GLY A 191 -0.42 29.06 -4.66
C GLY A 191 0.73 28.08 -4.93
N LEU A 192 1.01 27.19 -3.98
CA LEU A 192 2.04 26.15 -4.04
C LEU A 192 1.39 24.81 -4.37
N TRP A 193 2.14 23.95 -5.05
CA TRP A 193 1.69 22.62 -5.44
C TRP A 193 1.38 21.75 -4.20
N ASP A 194 0.17 21.19 -4.14
CA ASP A 194 -0.29 20.31 -3.05
C ASP A 194 -0.43 18.86 -3.54
N TRP A 195 0.08 17.91 -2.76
CA TRP A 195 -0.02 16.47 -3.03
C TRP A 195 -1.47 15.97 -3.04
N SER A 196 -2.35 16.67 -2.33
CA SER A 196 -3.79 16.39 -2.33
C SER A 196 -4.39 16.53 -3.74
N LEU A 197 -3.95 17.52 -4.51
CA LEU A 197 -4.42 17.77 -5.87
C LEU A 197 -4.03 16.64 -6.80
N LEU A 198 -2.76 16.21 -6.76
CA LEU A 198 -2.28 15.09 -7.56
C LEU A 198 -3.08 13.82 -7.26
N ARG A 199 -3.26 13.51 -5.97
CA ARG A 199 -4.06 12.36 -5.53
C ARG A 199 -5.49 12.45 -6.06
N ASN A 200 -6.16 13.59 -5.88
CA ASN A 200 -7.56 13.75 -6.28
C ASN A 200 -7.75 13.58 -7.80
N VAL A 201 -6.84 14.14 -8.61
CA VAL A 201 -6.89 13.99 -10.08
C VAL A 201 -6.74 12.54 -10.51
N ILE A 202 -5.80 11.80 -9.88
CA ILE A 202 -5.58 10.38 -10.18
C ILE A 202 -6.79 9.56 -9.72
N ASP A 203 -7.22 9.71 -8.47
CA ASP A 203 -8.34 8.98 -7.89
C ASP A 203 -9.62 9.19 -8.73
N TRP A 204 -9.87 10.42 -9.19
CA TRP A 204 -11.04 10.76 -10.00
C TRP A 204 -11.18 9.94 -11.30
N GLY A 205 -10.07 9.67 -11.99
CA GLY A 205 -10.10 8.85 -13.20
C GLY A 205 -9.96 7.36 -12.93
N MET A 206 -9.17 6.97 -11.93
CA MET A 206 -8.87 5.57 -11.63
C MET A 206 -10.11 4.78 -11.20
N TRP A 207 -10.93 5.32 -10.30
CA TRP A 207 -12.11 4.63 -9.80
C TRP A 207 -13.17 4.35 -10.88
N LYS A 208 -13.23 5.21 -11.91
CA LYS A 208 -14.18 5.06 -13.03
C LYS A 208 -13.88 3.87 -13.93
N ILE A 209 -12.63 3.45 -14.03
CA ILE A 209 -12.24 2.24 -14.78
C ILE A 209 -12.85 0.99 -14.16
N PHE A 210 -12.99 0.98 -12.83
CA PHE A 210 -13.56 -0.13 -12.07
C PHE A 210 -15.09 -0.02 -11.91
N GLY A 211 -15.73 0.91 -12.63
CA GLY A 211 -17.19 1.06 -12.63
C GLY A 211 -17.76 1.90 -11.49
N GLN A 212 -16.92 2.53 -10.65
CA GLN A 212 -17.38 3.52 -9.69
C GLN A 212 -17.61 4.87 -10.39
N VAL A 213 -18.81 5.04 -10.93
CA VAL A 213 -19.23 6.29 -11.58
C VAL A 213 -20.13 7.05 -10.61
N ASN A 214 -19.59 8.12 -10.02
CA ASN A 214 -20.35 9.00 -9.14
C ASN A 214 -21.28 9.90 -9.95
N PHE A 215 -22.46 9.41 -10.32
CA PHE A 215 -23.47 10.20 -11.05
C PHE A 215 -24.02 11.38 -10.24
N PHE A 216 -23.98 11.31 -8.91
CA PHE A 216 -24.46 12.37 -8.03
C PHE A 216 -23.64 13.66 -8.15
N ASP A 217 -22.33 13.56 -8.36
CA ASP A 217 -21.44 14.73 -8.50
C ASP A 217 -21.78 15.52 -9.78
N TYR A 218 -22.15 14.81 -10.86
CA TYR A 218 -22.59 15.42 -12.12
C TYR A 218 -24.00 16.04 -12.03
N GLN A 219 -24.92 15.40 -11.30
CA GLN A 219 -26.28 15.93 -11.13
C GLN A 219 -26.30 17.18 -10.23
N LEU A 220 -25.46 17.24 -9.20
CA LEU A 220 -25.29 18.44 -8.37
C LEU A 220 -24.82 19.64 -9.19
N ALA A 221 -23.82 19.46 -10.06
CA ALA A 221 -23.34 20.50 -10.97
C ALA A 221 -24.45 20.98 -11.93
N ASN A 222 -25.25 20.05 -12.48
CA ASN A 222 -26.36 20.39 -13.38
C ASN A 222 -27.54 21.08 -12.65
N SER A 223 -27.83 20.70 -11.41
CA SER A 223 -28.90 21.34 -10.62
C SER A 223 -28.53 22.76 -10.16
N ALA A 224 -27.25 23.01 -9.87
CA ALA A 224 -26.76 24.32 -9.48
C ALA A 224 -26.77 25.32 -10.65
N THR A 225 -26.50 24.87 -11.89
CA THR A 225 -26.58 25.72 -13.10
C THR A 225 -28.01 26.01 -13.55
N LEU A 226 -28.97 25.14 -13.22
CA LEU A 226 -30.40 25.40 -13.48
C LEU A 226 -30.98 26.44 -12.51
N ASN A 227 -30.56 26.43 -11.25
CA ASN A 227 -31.04 27.37 -10.25
C ASN A 227 -30.44 28.79 -10.38
N SER A 228 -29.34 28.98 -11.10
CA SER A 228 -28.77 30.32 -11.36
C SER A 228 -29.29 30.99 -12.64
N LYS A 229 -30.10 30.27 -13.43
CA LYS A 229 -30.78 30.78 -14.64
C LYS A 229 -32.25 31.17 -14.42
N VAL A 230 -32.73 31.14 -13.17
CA VAL A 230 -34.07 31.60 -12.74
C VAL A 230 -33.90 32.75 -11.77
#